data_AF-A0A6A6EAQ7-F1
#
_entry.id   AF-A0A6A6EAQ7-F1
#
_cell.length_a   1.000
_cell.length_b   1.000
_cell.length_c   1.000
_cell.angle_alpha   90.00
_cell.angle_beta   90.00
_cell.angle_gamma   90.00
#
_symmetry.space_group_name_H-M   'P 1'
#
loop_
_entity.id
_entity.type
_entity.pdbx_description
1 polymer ?
#
loop_
_entity_poly.entity_id
_entity_poly.type
_entity_poly.pdbx_seq_one_letter_code
_entity_poly.pdbx_strand_id
1 'polypeptide(L)'
;MRFTIPILALAATVLATPTPSTSNIQNMREELHKSDECKLPVPGNNCAGAAMKDVIVEYPSGLAKEKSDLMVGAVKTAGGKVIYDWNDFGFSAFVPDQVLALMKAHGDTFGMKVYDNACAEIPWCGEAPC
;
A
#
# COMPACT_ATOMS: atom_id res chain seq x y z
N MET A 1 66.31 -13.50 44.10
CA MET A 1 65.83 -14.47 43.09
C MET A 1 64.35 -14.65 43.32
N ARG A 2 63.50 -14.10 42.45
CA ARG A 2 62.04 -14.18 42.58
C ARG A 2 61.45 -14.74 41.30
N PHE A 3 60.67 -15.78 41.50
CA PHE A 3 60.15 -16.71 40.51
C PHE A 3 58.97 -16.12 39.74
N THR A 4 59.02 -16.35 38.44
CA THR A 4 57.94 -16.19 37.46
C THR A 4 56.83 -17.20 37.73
N ILE A 5 55.57 -16.74 37.79
CA ILE A 5 54.39 -17.60 37.65
C ILE A 5 53.45 -16.94 36.63
N PRO A 6 53.18 -17.58 35.48
CA PRO A 6 52.18 -17.11 34.53
C PRO A 6 50.79 -17.59 34.96
N ILE A 7 49.85 -16.67 35.17
CA ILE A 7 48.45 -17.01 35.40
C ILE A 7 47.78 -17.17 34.02
N LEU A 8 47.38 -18.39 33.71
CA LEU A 8 46.54 -18.75 32.56
C LEU A 8 45.25 -17.92 32.59
N ALA A 9 45.01 -17.12 31.55
CA ALA A 9 43.71 -16.53 31.29
C ALA A 9 42.80 -17.61 30.67
N LEU A 10 41.75 -17.99 31.39
CA LEU A 10 40.70 -18.88 30.89
C LEU A 10 39.76 -18.08 29.99
N ALA A 11 39.95 -18.15 28.67
CA ALA A 11 39.02 -17.60 27.70
C ALA A 11 37.78 -18.52 27.63
N ALA A 12 36.73 -18.17 28.37
CA ALA A 12 35.41 -18.76 28.17
C ALA A 12 34.81 -18.18 26.89
N THR A 13 35.01 -18.85 25.75
CA THR A 13 34.24 -18.58 24.53
C THR A 13 32.80 -19.02 24.78
N VAL A 14 31.94 -18.06 25.12
CA VAL A 14 30.50 -18.26 25.08
C VAL A 14 30.12 -18.38 23.61
N LEU A 15 29.85 -19.60 23.14
CA LEU A 15 29.18 -19.81 21.86
C LEU A 15 27.75 -19.26 22.02
N ALA A 16 27.57 -17.98 21.69
CA ALA A 16 26.25 -17.44 21.43
C ALA A 16 25.72 -18.15 20.18
N THR A 17 24.94 -19.21 20.38
CA THR A 17 24.11 -19.78 19.32
C THR A 17 23.15 -18.68 18.85
N PRO A 18 23.09 -18.35 17.54
CA PRO A 18 22.10 -17.41 17.05
C PRO A 18 20.71 -17.99 17.32
N THR A 19 19.92 -17.31 18.15
CA THR A 19 18.50 -17.62 18.31
C THR A 19 17.83 -17.40 16.95
N PRO A 20 17.12 -18.39 16.38
CA PRO A 20 16.42 -18.20 15.13
C PRO A 20 15.24 -17.25 15.39
N SER A 21 15.36 -15.99 14.96
CA SER A 21 14.33 -14.96 15.09
C SER A 21 13.30 -15.02 13.94
N THR A 22 12.81 -16.21 13.61
CA THR A 22 11.83 -16.44 12.52
C THR A 22 10.37 -16.46 12.98
N SER A 23 10.09 -16.45 14.28
CA SER A 23 8.71 -16.66 14.80
C SER A 23 7.88 -15.37 14.92
N ASN A 24 8.43 -14.28 15.46
CA ASN A 24 7.60 -13.12 15.80
C ASN A 24 7.06 -12.37 14.57
N ILE A 25 7.84 -12.20 13.50
CA ILE A 25 7.38 -11.46 12.33
C ILE A 25 6.32 -12.26 11.54
N GLN A 26 6.45 -13.58 11.46
CA GLN A 26 5.45 -14.42 10.81
C GLN A 26 4.13 -14.43 11.60
N ASN A 27 4.21 -14.52 12.92
CA ASN A 27 3.02 -14.46 13.78
C ASN A 27 2.35 -13.09 13.74
N MET A 28 3.12 -11.99 13.78
CA MET A 28 2.59 -10.63 13.64
C MET A 28 1.91 -10.43 12.27
N ARG A 29 2.46 -11.01 11.20
CA ARG A 29 1.84 -10.95 9.86
C ARG A 29 0.52 -11.71 9.82
N GLU A 30 0.47 -12.90 10.41
CA GLU A 30 -0.78 -13.67 10.50
C GLU A 30 -1.83 -12.99 11.38
N GLU A 31 -1.43 -12.40 12.51
CA GLU A 31 -2.33 -11.64 13.39
C GLU A 31 -2.85 -10.38 12.70
N LEU A 32 -2.02 -9.69 11.91
CA LEU A 32 -2.43 -8.54 11.13
C LEU A 32 -3.45 -8.92 10.04
N HIS A 33 -3.22 -10.00 9.29
CA HIS A 33 -4.18 -10.50 8.28
C HIS A 33 -5.50 -10.99 8.91
N LYS A 34 -5.47 -11.43 10.18
CA LYS A 34 -6.66 -11.87 10.92
C LYS A 34 -7.36 -10.73 11.67
N SER A 35 -6.73 -9.56 11.77
CA SER A 35 -7.31 -8.39 12.43
C SER A 35 -8.50 -7.86 11.64
N ASP A 36 -9.58 -7.52 12.35
CA ASP A 36 -10.75 -6.86 11.75
C ASP A 36 -10.41 -5.50 11.11
N GLU A 37 -9.24 -4.93 11.45
CA GLU A 37 -8.72 -3.68 10.92
C GLU A 37 -8.04 -3.83 9.55
N CYS A 38 -7.69 -5.06 9.13
CA CYS A 38 -7.11 -5.36 7.81
C CYS A 38 -8.17 -5.89 6.84
N LYS A 39 -9.39 -5.36 6.90
CA LYS A 39 -10.41 -5.62 5.89
C LYS A 39 -10.35 -4.52 4.85
N LEU A 40 -9.89 -4.86 3.65
CA LEU A 40 -10.04 -4.00 2.49
C LEU A 40 -11.52 -3.61 2.37
N PRO A 41 -11.85 -2.34 2.12
CA PRO A 41 -13.22 -1.93 1.92
C PRO A 41 -13.77 -2.73 0.75
N VAL A 42 -14.85 -3.49 0.97
CA VAL A 42 -15.46 -4.30 -0.09
C VAL A 42 -16.04 -3.35 -1.12
N PRO A 43 -15.49 -3.29 -2.35
CA PRO A 43 -16.03 -2.41 -3.37
C PRO A 43 -17.45 -2.88 -3.70
N GLY A 44 -18.44 -2.07 -3.38
CA GLY A 44 -19.83 -2.35 -3.69
C GLY A 44 -20.14 -2.21 -5.18
N ASN A 45 -21.43 -2.18 -5.51
CA ASN A 45 -21.89 -1.81 -6.84
C ASN A 45 -22.33 -0.34 -6.85
N ASN A 46 -22.17 0.34 -7.98
CA ASN A 46 -22.81 1.64 -8.17
C ASN A 46 -24.34 1.47 -8.38
N CYS A 47 -25.08 2.58 -8.48
CA CYS A 47 -26.53 2.55 -8.68
C CYS A 47 -26.99 1.82 -9.97
N ALA A 48 -26.09 1.64 -10.94
CA ALA A 48 -26.34 0.91 -12.19
C ALA A 48 -26.00 -0.59 -12.10
N GLY A 49 -25.56 -1.08 -10.93
CA GLY A 49 -25.16 -2.47 -10.72
C GLY A 49 -23.75 -2.80 -11.24
N ALA A 50 -22.96 -1.80 -11.65
CA ALA A 50 -21.58 -2.02 -12.05
C ALA A 50 -20.69 -2.20 -10.82
N ALA A 51 -19.86 -3.24 -10.86
CA ALA A 51 -18.85 -3.49 -9.83
C ALA A 51 -17.86 -2.31 -9.76
N MET A 52 -17.64 -1.80 -8.56
CA MET A 52 -16.63 -0.79 -8.30
C MET A 52 -15.31 -1.47 -7.92
N LYS A 53 -14.21 -0.73 -8.06
CA LYS A 53 -12.91 -1.10 -7.50
C LYS A 53 -12.39 0.03 -6.64
N ASP A 54 -11.79 -0.35 -5.52
CA ASP A 54 -10.98 0.53 -4.70
C ASP A 54 -9.64 0.78 -5.40
N VAL A 55 -9.32 2.03 -5.70
CA VAL A 55 -8.09 2.38 -6.41
C VAL A 55 -7.44 3.65 -5.85
N ILE A 56 -6.12 3.70 -5.97
CA ILE A 56 -5.35 4.94 -5.93
C ILE A 56 -4.84 5.23 -7.33
N VAL A 57 -5.11 6.44 -7.81
CA VAL A 57 -4.60 6.98 -9.07
C VAL A 57 -3.46 7.94 -8.76
N GLU A 58 -2.31 7.73 -9.37
CA GLU A 58 -1.12 8.58 -9.28
C GLU A 58 -0.91 9.30 -10.62
N TYR A 59 -0.71 10.62 -10.56
CA TYR A 59 -0.38 11.45 -11.71
C TYR A 59 1.13 11.70 -11.80
N PRO A 60 1.67 11.90 -13.02
CA PRO A 60 3.03 12.40 -13.17
C PRO A 60 3.16 13.82 -12.58
N SER A 61 4.37 14.19 -12.18
CA SER A 61 4.64 15.56 -11.74
C SER A 61 4.41 16.56 -12.88
N GLY A 62 3.78 17.69 -12.55
CA GLY A 62 3.51 18.75 -13.53
C GLY A 62 2.35 18.47 -14.49
N LEU A 63 1.48 17.49 -14.19
CA LEU A 63 0.25 17.28 -14.95
C LEU A 63 -0.63 18.55 -14.92
N ALA A 64 -1.18 18.92 -16.07
CA ALA A 64 -2.13 20.03 -16.13
C ALA A 64 -3.39 19.71 -15.31
N LYS A 65 -3.84 20.67 -14.49
CA LYS A 65 -5.03 20.52 -13.63
C LYS A 65 -6.29 20.10 -14.41
N GLU A 66 -6.42 20.52 -15.66
CA GLU A 66 -7.54 20.13 -16.52
C GLU A 66 -7.60 18.61 -16.75
N LYS A 67 -6.44 17.93 -16.81
CA LYS A 67 -6.36 16.48 -16.97
C LYS A 67 -6.73 15.75 -15.69
N SER A 68 -6.28 16.23 -14.53
CA SER A 68 -6.69 15.66 -13.24
C SER A 68 -8.19 15.85 -13.01
N ASP A 69 -8.72 17.04 -13.31
CA ASP A 69 -10.14 17.37 -13.16
C ASP A 69 -11.00 16.52 -14.12
N LEU A 70 -10.52 16.22 -15.33
CA LEU A 70 -11.19 15.31 -16.27
C LEU A 70 -11.34 13.91 -15.70
N MET A 71 -10.28 13.36 -15.09
CA MET A 71 -10.31 12.00 -14.51
C MET A 71 -11.24 11.93 -13.30
N VAL A 72 -11.15 12.91 -12.40
CA VAL A 72 -12.04 13.03 -11.24
C VAL A 72 -13.50 13.20 -11.70
N GLY A 73 -13.72 13.99 -12.75
CA GLY A 73 -15.03 14.16 -13.38
C GLY A 73 -15.58 12.86 -13.94
N ALA A 74 -14.77 12.10 -14.69
CA ALA A 74 -15.16 10.81 -15.27
C ALA A 74 -15.61 9.81 -14.18
N VAL A 75 -14.89 9.74 -13.06
CA VAL A 75 -15.25 8.89 -11.92
C VAL A 75 -16.61 9.29 -11.35
N LYS A 76 -16.81 10.58 -11.06
CA LYS A 76 -18.06 11.09 -10.46
C LYS A 76 -19.25 10.89 -11.40
N THR A 77 -19.11 11.19 -12.67
CA THR A 77 -20.17 11.05 -13.68
C THR A 77 -20.55 9.58 -13.90
N ALA A 78 -19.61 8.65 -13.75
CA ALA A 78 -19.87 7.21 -13.85
C ALA A 78 -20.53 6.61 -12.60
N GLY A 79 -20.84 7.43 -11.58
CA GLY A 79 -21.37 6.95 -10.31
C GLY A 79 -20.31 6.31 -9.40
N GLY A 80 -19.03 6.59 -9.65
CA GLY A 80 -17.95 6.30 -8.71
C GLY A 80 -17.88 7.34 -7.59
N LYS A 81 -17.10 7.04 -6.56
CA LYS A 81 -16.92 7.89 -5.38
C LYS A 81 -15.45 8.20 -5.15
N VAL A 82 -15.06 9.46 -5.30
CA VAL A 82 -13.74 9.94 -4.88
C VAL A 82 -13.74 10.08 -3.36
N ILE A 83 -12.78 9.43 -2.71
CA ILE A 83 -12.61 9.42 -1.26
C ILE A 83 -11.69 10.56 -0.84
N TYR A 84 -10.55 10.70 -1.50
CA TYR A 84 -9.60 11.78 -1.25
C TYR A 84 -8.93 12.23 -2.55
N ASP A 85 -8.61 13.52 -2.65
CA ASP A 85 -7.95 14.15 -3.79
C ASP A 85 -6.72 14.92 -3.30
N TRP A 86 -5.54 14.44 -3.69
CA TRP A 86 -4.23 15.05 -3.41
C TRP A 86 -3.80 15.90 -4.61
N ASN A 87 -3.83 17.22 -4.46
CA ASN A 87 -3.58 18.20 -5.53
C ASN A 87 -2.39 17.90 -6.46
N ASP A 88 -1.29 17.34 -5.93
CA ASP A 88 -0.04 17.14 -6.68
C ASP A 88 0.37 15.66 -6.82
N PHE A 89 -0.47 14.73 -6.35
CA PHE A 89 -0.17 13.29 -6.38
C PHE A 89 -1.22 12.51 -7.16
N GLY A 90 -2.51 12.80 -6.96
CA GLY A 90 -3.59 12.03 -7.54
C GLY A 90 -4.76 11.86 -6.59
N PHE A 91 -5.50 10.75 -6.64
CA PHE A 91 -6.70 10.59 -5.82
C PHE A 91 -7.00 9.13 -5.49
N SER A 92 -7.74 8.90 -4.40
CA SER A 92 -8.29 7.60 -4.05
C SER A 92 -9.78 7.57 -4.34
N ALA A 93 -10.28 6.46 -4.86
CA ALA A 93 -11.68 6.36 -5.26
C ALA A 93 -12.18 4.92 -5.36
N PHE A 94 -13.50 4.78 -5.26
CA PHE A 94 -14.24 3.65 -5.79
C PHE A 94 -14.67 3.97 -7.23
N VAL A 95 -14.14 3.23 -8.20
CA VAL A 95 -14.36 3.48 -9.64
C VAL A 95 -15.02 2.27 -10.29
N PRO A 96 -16.07 2.45 -11.10
CA PRO A 96 -16.63 1.34 -11.89
C PRO A 96 -15.59 0.73 -12.83
N ASP A 97 -15.57 -0.59 -12.93
CA ASP A 97 -14.55 -1.34 -13.68
C ASP A 97 -14.35 -0.88 -15.12
N GLN A 98 -15.44 -0.57 -15.82
CA GLN A 98 -15.40 -0.14 -17.22
C GLN A 98 -14.75 1.25 -17.35
N VAL A 99 -15.01 2.13 -16.39
CA VAL A 99 -14.44 3.48 -16.37
C VAL A 99 -12.98 3.43 -15.96
N LEU A 100 -12.62 2.54 -15.03
CA LEU A 100 -11.24 2.31 -14.66
C LEU A 100 -10.39 1.84 -15.84
N ALA A 101 -10.91 0.93 -16.68
CA ALA A 101 -10.22 0.47 -17.87
C ALA A 101 -9.98 1.62 -18.87
N LEU A 102 -10.97 2.50 -19.08
CA LEU A 102 -10.83 3.68 -19.94
C LEU A 102 -9.83 4.68 -19.37
N MET A 103 -9.86 4.91 -18.06
CA MET A 103 -8.91 5.76 -17.38
C MET A 103 -7.49 5.24 -17.50
N LYS A 104 -7.24 3.93 -17.30
CA LYS A 104 -5.92 3.32 -17.51
C LYS A 104 -5.44 3.55 -18.96
N ALA A 105 -6.28 3.22 -19.95
CA ALA A 105 -5.93 3.39 -21.35
C ALA A 105 -5.63 4.85 -21.76
N HIS A 106 -6.40 5.82 -21.25
CA HIS A 106 -6.13 7.23 -21.52
C HIS A 106 -4.94 7.75 -20.68
N GLY A 107 -4.83 7.30 -19.44
CA GLY A 107 -3.82 7.64 -18.45
C GLY A 107 -2.40 7.26 -18.86
N ASP A 108 -2.25 6.10 -19.49
CA ASP A 108 -0.97 5.61 -19.99
C ASP A 108 -0.31 6.60 -20.98
N THR A 109 -1.12 7.40 -21.69
CA THR A 109 -0.60 8.40 -22.65
C THR A 109 0.16 9.55 -22.00
N PHE A 110 -0.05 9.78 -20.70
CA PHE A 110 0.63 10.81 -19.93
C PHE A 110 1.32 10.25 -18.68
N GLY A 111 1.47 8.93 -18.54
CA GLY A 111 2.21 8.32 -17.42
C GLY A 111 1.45 8.27 -16.10
N MET A 112 0.12 8.25 -16.15
CA MET A 112 -0.72 7.96 -14.98
C MET A 112 -0.49 6.51 -14.52
N LYS A 113 -0.50 6.27 -13.22
CA LYS A 113 -0.49 4.92 -12.65
C LYS A 113 -1.75 4.68 -11.85
N VAL A 114 -2.16 3.43 -11.79
CA VAL A 114 -3.34 3.02 -11.03
C VAL A 114 -2.98 1.79 -10.21
N TYR A 115 -3.24 1.89 -8.92
CA TYR A 115 -3.03 0.83 -7.95
C TYR A 115 -4.39 0.31 -7.50
N ASP A 116 -4.67 -0.96 -7.80
CA ASP A 116 -5.93 -1.62 -7.43
C ASP A 116 -5.85 -2.12 -5.97
N ASN A 117 -6.98 -2.12 -5.26
CA ASN A 117 -7.12 -2.55 -3.85
C ASN A 117 -6.24 -1.78 -2.86
N ALA A 118 -6.03 -0.49 -3.12
CA ALA A 118 -5.03 0.32 -2.41
C ALA A 118 -5.54 0.95 -1.09
N CYS A 119 -6.51 0.32 -0.44
CA CYS A 119 -7.14 0.75 0.82
C CYS A 119 -7.48 2.26 0.83
N ALA A 120 -8.38 2.76 -0.02
CA ALA A 120 -8.66 4.21 -0.17
C ALA A 120 -8.97 4.98 1.13
N GLU A 121 -9.33 4.28 2.22
CA GLU A 121 -9.66 4.85 3.54
C GLU A 121 -8.53 4.75 4.58
N ILE A 122 -7.41 4.07 4.28
CA ILE A 122 -6.37 3.77 5.28
C ILE A 122 -5.08 4.56 4.97
N PRO A 123 -4.72 5.59 5.77
CA PRO A 123 -3.57 6.47 5.50
C PRO A 123 -2.19 5.81 5.51
N TRP A 124 -2.08 4.50 5.82
CA TRP A 124 -0.82 3.75 5.97
C TRP A 124 -0.71 2.49 5.10
N CYS A 125 -1.72 2.16 4.28
CA CYS A 125 -1.69 0.96 3.42
C CYS A 125 -0.72 1.07 2.22
N GLY A 126 -0.13 2.25 1.96
CA GLY A 126 0.89 2.42 0.92
C GLY A 126 2.18 1.62 1.16
N GLU A 127 2.40 1.11 2.39
CA GLU A 127 3.60 0.35 2.78
C GLU A 127 3.33 -1.09 3.26
N ALA A 128 2.06 -1.50 3.38
CA ALA A 128 1.71 -2.83 3.88
C ALA A 128 1.14 -3.71 2.74
N PRO A 129 1.79 -4.84 2.38
CA PRO A 129 1.19 -5.80 1.48
C PRO A 129 -0.04 -6.42 2.16
N CYS A 130 -1.22 -6.08 1.65
CA CYS A 130 -2.46 -6.78 1.94
C CYS A 130 -2.43 -8.18 1.31
#